data_AF-A0A7M5WR83-F1
#
_entry.id   AF-A0A7M5WR83-F1
#
_cell.length_a   1.000
_cell.length_b   1.000
_cell.length_c   1.000
_cell.angle_alpha   90.00
_cell.angle_beta   90.00
_cell.angle_gamma   90.00
#
_symmetry.space_group_name_H-M   'P 1'
#
loop_
_entity.id
_entity.type
_entity.pdbx_description
1 polymer ?
#
loop_
_entity_poly.entity_id
_entity_poly.type
_entity_poly.pdbx_seq_one_letter_code
_entity_poly.pdbx_strand_id
1 'polypeptide(L)'
;NTICAHFFQSKMLLCLNWLKNHPDTFRLTRTKKEVFLCVKDIKLCVNYWSNAGCLGDCGLFHICKESLFDISHSAISCGKHHDFSSAHNKGIIGKFSLEPLNTRQLKCLLKNTLPSVCEEYLKNRCTDLQQCENIHICGDFVNGECRKHSALCSFRHEEALSDNHADEIMKLFHISDTSLLKKSLVYFKPKSEEKKKQEFLQRPTFNFLKDEAICVKYVDDVCDKDETCSLLHPKNRTPYLWQYKKPDETSWKLFPNNLNVEIEKAFCDPMQSRYDFADKASYITFDESSKITAIYINQNVEVRRLSTRTSLCMPKGSSYTT
;
A
#
# COMPACT_ATOMS: atom_id res chain seq x y z
N ASN A 1 -4.25 -8.48 -1.52
CA ASN A 1 -2.85 -8.12 -1.87
C ASN A 1 -2.94 -6.86 -2.70
N THR A 2 -2.71 -5.70 -2.08
CA THR A 2 -3.70 -4.62 -2.17
C THR A 2 -3.06 -3.24 -2.34
N ILE A 3 -3.38 -2.57 -3.45
CA ILE A 3 -3.71 -1.13 -3.40
C ILE A 3 -5.24 -1.11 -3.42
N CYS A 4 -5.84 -0.97 -2.25
CA CYS A 4 -7.29 -0.80 -2.14
C CYS A 4 -7.51 0.70 -2.00
N ALA A 5 -8.19 1.28 -2.97
CA ALA A 5 -8.83 2.56 -2.80
C ALA A 5 -10.33 2.27 -2.68
N HIS A 6 -10.92 2.60 -1.52
CA HIS A 6 -12.37 2.56 -1.36
C HIS A 6 -12.96 3.80 -2.04
N PHE A 7 -13.51 3.62 -3.24
CA PHE A 7 -14.21 4.68 -3.99
C PHE A 7 -15.73 4.56 -3.80
N PHE A 8 -16.40 5.66 -3.47
CA PHE A 8 -17.84 5.71 -3.20
C PHE A 8 -18.72 5.23 -4.38
N GLN A 9 -19.83 4.58 -4.03
CA GLN A 9 -20.76 3.84 -4.93
C GLN A 9 -21.25 4.60 -6.18
N SER A 10 -21.38 5.92 -6.16
CA SER A 10 -21.88 6.69 -7.33
C SER A 10 -20.79 7.03 -8.36
N LYS A 11 -19.52 7.05 -7.96
CA LYS A 11 -18.37 7.27 -8.87
C LYS A 11 -17.63 6.00 -9.27
N MET A 12 -18.07 4.86 -8.75
CA MET A 12 -17.63 3.55 -9.20
C MET A 12 -17.73 3.45 -10.73
N LEU A 13 -18.79 3.96 -11.36
CA LEU A 13 -18.94 3.84 -12.82
C LEU A 13 -17.97 4.73 -13.62
N LEU A 14 -17.70 5.96 -13.17
CA LEU A 14 -16.89 6.94 -13.91
C LEU A 14 -15.38 6.69 -13.76
N CYS A 15 -14.91 6.41 -12.55
CA CYS A 15 -13.52 5.98 -12.33
C CYS A 15 -13.25 4.60 -12.93
N LEU A 16 -14.18 3.63 -12.81
CA LEU A 16 -14.02 2.37 -13.53
C LEU A 16 -14.07 2.56 -15.05
N ASN A 17 -14.88 3.47 -15.59
CA ASN A 17 -14.85 3.77 -17.02
C ASN A 17 -13.52 4.36 -17.43
N TRP A 18 -12.98 5.34 -16.68
CA TRP A 18 -11.67 5.91 -16.99
C TRP A 18 -10.56 4.85 -16.91
N LEU A 19 -10.55 4.02 -15.88
CA LEU A 19 -9.60 2.90 -15.73
C LEU A 19 -9.78 1.82 -16.82
N LYS A 20 -11.01 1.50 -17.21
CA LYS A 20 -11.32 0.61 -18.35
C LYS A 20 -10.91 1.21 -19.69
N ASN A 21 -10.91 2.53 -19.81
CA ASN A 21 -10.51 3.27 -21.00
C ASN A 21 -8.99 3.48 -21.10
N HIS A 22 -8.21 3.05 -20.09
CA HIS A 22 -6.74 3.00 -20.11
C HIS A 22 -6.22 1.58 -19.83
N PRO A 23 -6.63 0.57 -20.63
CA PRO A 23 -6.35 -0.86 -20.38
C PRO A 23 -4.88 -1.26 -20.55
N ASP A 24 -4.11 -0.39 -21.20
CA ASP A 24 -2.67 -0.53 -21.42
C ASP A 24 -1.92 -0.22 -20.13
N THR A 25 -2.30 0.86 -19.44
CA THR A 25 -1.69 1.26 -18.17
C THR A 25 -2.27 0.48 -16.99
N PHE A 26 -3.59 0.31 -16.91
CA PHE A 26 -4.28 -0.21 -15.74
C PHE A 26 -5.06 -1.48 -16.04
N ARG A 27 -4.94 -2.48 -15.16
CA ARG A 27 -5.75 -3.71 -15.17
C ARG A 27 -6.64 -3.74 -13.95
N LEU A 28 -7.93 -3.86 -14.18
CA LEU A 28 -8.93 -4.13 -13.16
C LEU A 28 -9.09 -5.64 -13.01
N THR A 29 -8.73 -6.20 -11.85
CA THR A 29 -8.99 -7.61 -11.52
C THR A 29 -10.14 -7.68 -10.51
N ARG A 30 -11.04 -8.66 -10.61
CA ARG A 30 -12.20 -8.77 -9.73
C ARG A 30 -12.18 -10.12 -9.01
N THR A 31 -12.19 -10.12 -7.68
CA THR A 31 -12.49 -11.31 -6.87
C THR A 31 -13.95 -11.30 -6.44
N LYS A 32 -14.39 -12.34 -5.71
CA LYS A 32 -15.74 -12.42 -5.14
C LYS A 32 -16.07 -11.26 -4.18
N LYS A 33 -15.08 -10.51 -3.67
CA LYS A 33 -15.26 -9.43 -2.68
C LYS A 33 -14.59 -8.10 -3.04
N GLU A 34 -13.64 -8.04 -3.97
CA GLU A 34 -12.81 -6.83 -4.20
C GLU A 34 -12.50 -6.59 -5.69
N VAL A 35 -12.17 -5.33 -6.02
CA VAL A 35 -11.68 -4.88 -7.34
C VAL A 35 -10.25 -4.35 -7.17
N PHE A 36 -9.31 -4.91 -7.91
CA PHE A 36 -7.87 -4.62 -7.83
C PHE A 36 -7.42 -3.79 -9.02
N LEU A 37 -6.53 -2.83 -8.79
CA LEU A 37 -5.85 -2.05 -9.82
C LEU A 37 -4.39 -2.50 -9.96
N CYS A 38 -4.03 -3.09 -11.09
CA CYS A 38 -2.64 -3.45 -11.43
C CYS A 38 -2.12 -2.52 -12.52
N VAL A 39 -0.97 -1.87 -12.31
CA VAL A 39 -0.32 -1.10 -13.38
C VAL A 39 0.57 -2.03 -14.18
N LYS A 40 0.27 -2.26 -15.46
CA LYS A 40 0.98 -3.27 -16.28
C LYS A 40 2.39 -2.83 -16.68
N ASP A 41 2.55 -1.53 -16.94
CA ASP A 41 3.77 -0.99 -17.56
C ASP A 41 4.77 -0.40 -16.57
N ILE A 42 4.38 -0.30 -15.29
CA ILE A 42 5.27 0.14 -14.22
C ILE A 42 5.85 -1.11 -13.56
N LYS A 43 7.16 -1.33 -13.69
CA LYS A 43 7.86 -2.45 -13.05
C LYS A 43 9.22 -2.03 -12.51
N LEU A 44 9.73 -2.85 -11.58
CA LEU A 44 11.09 -2.80 -11.10
C LEU A 44 12.07 -3.49 -12.05
N CYS A 45 13.26 -2.92 -12.20
CA CYS A 45 14.35 -3.61 -12.88
C CYS A 45 14.96 -4.66 -11.95
N VAL A 46 14.58 -5.94 -12.09
CA VAL A 46 15.17 -7.01 -11.27
C VAL A 46 16.66 -7.24 -11.56
N ASN A 47 17.15 -6.86 -12.75
CA ASN A 47 18.57 -6.90 -13.07
C ASN A 47 19.37 -5.84 -12.31
N TYR A 48 18.73 -4.71 -11.94
CA TYR A 48 19.37 -3.69 -11.09
C TYR A 48 19.69 -4.23 -9.69
N TRP A 49 18.97 -5.23 -9.19
CA TRP A 49 19.29 -5.93 -7.94
C TRP A 49 20.43 -6.94 -8.07
N SER A 50 20.84 -7.28 -9.30
CA SER A 50 21.95 -8.18 -9.53
C SER A 50 23.31 -7.46 -9.41
N ASN A 51 24.35 -8.24 -9.17
CA ASN A 51 25.75 -7.77 -9.21
C ASN A 51 26.17 -7.36 -10.62
N ALA A 52 25.59 -7.98 -11.66
CA ALA A 52 25.81 -7.57 -13.05
C ALA A 52 25.23 -6.17 -13.34
N GLY A 53 24.26 -5.73 -12.54
CA GLY A 53 23.67 -4.40 -12.65
C GLY A 53 22.76 -4.24 -13.87
N CYS A 54 22.47 -2.99 -14.20
CA CYS A 54 21.66 -2.59 -15.35
C CYS A 54 22.36 -1.43 -16.08
N LEU A 55 22.32 -1.45 -17.41
CA LEU A 55 23.02 -0.47 -18.27
C LEU A 55 22.41 0.95 -18.26
N GLY A 56 21.34 1.17 -17.51
CA GLY A 56 20.67 2.48 -17.41
C GLY A 56 19.41 2.56 -18.27
N ASP A 57 19.45 2.31 -19.57
CA ASP A 57 18.31 2.59 -20.48
C ASP A 57 17.24 1.47 -20.55
N CYS A 58 16.83 0.94 -19.39
CA CYS A 58 15.92 -0.21 -19.33
C CYS A 58 14.43 0.15 -19.29
N GLY A 59 14.09 1.43 -19.09
CA GLY A 59 12.70 1.88 -18.90
C GLY A 59 11.99 1.35 -17.64
N LEU A 60 12.73 0.73 -16.70
CA LEU A 60 12.21 0.14 -15.45
C LEU A 60 12.79 0.83 -14.22
N PHE A 61 12.03 0.87 -13.11
CA PHE A 61 12.45 1.58 -11.91
C PHE A 61 13.70 0.97 -11.25
N HIS A 62 14.64 1.84 -10.87
CA HIS A 62 15.86 1.50 -10.15
C HIS A 62 15.78 1.93 -8.69
N ILE A 63 15.67 0.97 -7.78
CA ILE A 63 15.76 1.22 -6.34
C ILE A 63 16.38 0.01 -5.66
N CYS A 64 17.20 0.26 -4.65
CA CYS A 64 17.77 -0.74 -3.76
C CYS A 64 16.65 -1.65 -3.20
N LYS A 65 16.85 -2.96 -3.19
CA LYS A 65 15.88 -3.95 -2.69
C LYS A 65 15.56 -3.68 -1.22
N GLU A 66 16.57 -3.50 -0.39
CA GLU A 66 16.42 -3.22 1.03
C GLU A 66 15.75 -1.87 1.26
N SER A 67 16.10 -0.82 0.49
CA SER A 67 15.40 0.47 0.58
C SER A 67 13.93 0.34 0.19
N LEU A 68 13.63 -0.36 -0.90
CA LEU A 68 12.25 -0.59 -1.35
C LEU A 68 11.41 -1.15 -0.20
N PHE A 69 11.91 -2.17 0.49
CA PHE A 69 11.21 -2.83 1.60
C PHE A 69 11.42 -2.22 2.99
N ASP A 70 12.02 -1.02 3.03
CA ASP A 70 12.25 -0.26 4.26
C ASP A 70 13.10 -1.04 5.29
N ILE A 71 14.05 -1.81 4.79
CA ILE A 71 15.04 -2.58 5.56
C ILE A 71 16.28 -1.72 5.75
N SER A 72 16.61 -1.47 7.02
CA SER A 72 17.80 -0.71 7.41
C SER A 72 19.07 -1.44 6.97
N HIS A 73 19.90 -0.74 6.20
CA HIS A 73 21.23 -1.19 5.78
C HIS A 73 22.12 0.03 5.46
N SER A 74 23.43 -0.18 5.38
CA SER A 74 24.39 0.88 5.09
C SER A 74 24.20 1.40 3.66
N ALA A 75 23.75 2.65 3.53
CA ALA A 75 23.59 3.31 2.23
C ALA A 75 24.93 3.57 1.53
N ILE A 76 25.98 3.84 2.31
CA ILE A 76 27.32 4.18 1.82
C ILE A 76 27.93 2.99 1.07
N SER A 77 27.73 1.77 1.58
CA SER A 77 28.28 0.55 0.98
C SER A 77 27.31 -0.17 0.03
N CYS A 78 26.08 0.34 -0.15
CA CYS A 78 25.07 -0.33 -0.95
C CYS A 78 25.35 -0.24 -2.46
N GLY A 79 25.86 0.91 -2.93
CA GLY A 79 26.12 1.13 -4.36
C GLY A 79 24.86 1.19 -5.24
N LYS A 80 23.67 1.28 -4.64
CA LYS A 80 22.37 1.40 -5.32
C LYS A 80 21.60 2.62 -4.79
N HIS A 81 20.78 3.24 -5.63
CA HIS A 81 19.85 4.32 -5.25
C HIS A 81 18.82 3.91 -4.20
N HIS A 82 18.61 4.75 -3.19
CA HIS A 82 17.63 4.52 -2.11
C HIS A 82 16.34 5.32 -2.27
N ASP A 83 16.29 6.20 -3.26
CA ASP A 83 15.13 7.02 -3.61
C ASP A 83 14.92 7.03 -5.13
N PHE A 84 13.98 7.85 -5.59
CA PHE A 84 13.61 7.99 -6.99
C PHE A 84 14.15 9.27 -7.64
N SER A 85 15.18 9.90 -7.06
CA SER A 85 15.69 11.20 -7.50
C SER A 85 16.63 11.13 -8.71
N SER A 86 17.09 9.92 -9.08
CA SER A 86 17.99 9.70 -10.22
C SER A 86 17.36 10.18 -11.53
N ALA A 87 18.19 10.67 -12.45
CA ALA A 87 17.74 11.12 -13.77
C ALA A 87 16.94 10.04 -14.51
N HIS A 88 17.39 8.79 -14.39
CA HIS A 88 16.69 7.60 -14.90
C HIS A 88 15.26 7.48 -14.35
N ASN A 89 15.10 7.45 -13.03
CA ASN A 89 13.79 7.29 -12.41
C ASN A 89 12.89 8.51 -12.69
N LYS A 90 13.44 9.72 -12.74
CA LYS A 90 12.69 10.94 -13.11
C LYS A 90 12.12 10.84 -14.53
N GLY A 91 12.88 10.29 -15.47
CA GLY A 91 12.38 10.05 -16.84
C GLY A 91 11.19 9.08 -16.85
N ILE A 92 11.24 8.02 -16.05
CA ILE A 92 10.13 7.07 -15.91
C ILE A 92 8.92 7.71 -15.22
N ILE A 93 9.15 8.47 -14.14
CA ILE A 93 8.10 9.20 -13.42
C ILE A 93 7.35 10.14 -14.38
N GLY A 94 8.08 10.92 -15.18
CA GLY A 94 7.47 11.82 -16.16
C GLY A 94 6.73 11.09 -17.27
N LYS A 95 7.29 9.98 -17.78
CA LYS A 95 6.65 9.16 -18.82
C LYS A 95 5.28 8.61 -18.37
N PHE A 96 5.14 8.25 -17.09
CA PHE A 96 3.91 7.67 -16.54
C PHE A 96 3.09 8.65 -15.70
N SER A 97 3.42 9.94 -15.71
CA SER A 97 2.75 11.00 -14.95
C SER A 97 2.60 10.69 -13.45
N LEU A 98 3.69 10.20 -12.83
CA LEU A 98 3.72 9.78 -11.42
C LEU A 98 4.24 10.86 -10.47
N GLU A 99 4.46 12.09 -10.94
CA GLU A 99 4.98 13.22 -10.16
C GLU A 99 4.18 13.51 -8.87
N PRO A 100 2.84 13.35 -8.83
CA PRO A 100 2.08 13.54 -7.60
C PRO A 100 2.39 12.51 -6.51
N LEU A 101 3.00 11.37 -6.85
CA LEU A 101 3.29 10.30 -5.91
C LEU A 101 4.59 10.58 -5.15
N ASN A 102 4.52 10.58 -3.82
CA ASN A 102 5.72 10.64 -3.00
C ASN A 102 6.48 9.30 -2.99
N THR A 103 7.73 9.32 -2.51
CA THR A 103 8.61 8.14 -2.41
C THR A 103 7.92 6.94 -1.74
N ARG A 104 7.11 7.17 -0.69
CA ARG A 104 6.42 6.08 0.02
C ARG A 104 5.33 5.44 -0.87
N GLN A 105 4.57 6.25 -1.59
CA GLN A 105 3.55 5.79 -2.54
C GLN A 105 4.19 5.04 -3.71
N LEU A 106 5.29 5.54 -4.27
CA LEU A 106 6.05 4.86 -5.32
C LEU A 106 6.62 3.51 -4.85
N LYS A 107 7.21 3.44 -3.65
CA LYS A 107 7.64 2.16 -3.08
C LYS A 107 6.46 1.18 -2.94
N CYS A 108 5.30 1.66 -2.50
CA CYS A 108 4.11 0.82 -2.38
C CYS A 108 3.64 0.29 -3.74
N LEU A 109 3.56 1.17 -4.74
CA LEU A 109 3.22 0.81 -6.11
C LEU A 109 4.15 -0.30 -6.62
N LEU A 110 5.46 -0.10 -6.51
CA LEU A 110 6.47 -1.02 -7.01
C LEU A 110 6.49 -2.37 -6.26
N LYS A 111 6.24 -2.39 -4.95
CA LYS A 111 6.09 -3.64 -4.19
C LYS A 111 4.97 -4.53 -4.74
N ASN A 112 3.89 -3.93 -5.25
CA ASN A 112 2.76 -4.66 -5.83
C ASN A 112 3.02 -5.17 -7.25
N THR A 113 4.14 -4.78 -7.87
CA THR A 113 4.56 -5.28 -9.19
C THR A 113 5.35 -6.59 -9.10
N LEU A 114 5.61 -7.08 -7.88
CA LEU A 114 6.44 -8.26 -7.62
C LEU A 114 5.60 -9.44 -7.12
N PRO A 115 5.89 -10.66 -7.58
CA PRO A 115 5.31 -11.87 -7.01
C PRO A 115 5.87 -12.10 -5.60
N SER A 116 5.05 -12.70 -4.74
CA SER A 116 5.42 -12.99 -3.35
C SER A 116 5.25 -14.48 -3.01
N VAL A 117 5.99 -14.92 -1.98
CA VAL A 117 5.83 -16.27 -1.44
C VAL A 117 4.55 -16.36 -0.62
N CYS A 118 3.78 -17.43 -0.84
CA CYS A 118 2.55 -17.68 -0.11
C CYS A 118 2.84 -18.05 1.35
N GLU A 119 2.59 -17.13 2.27
CA GLU A 119 2.78 -17.39 3.71
C GLU A 119 1.86 -18.49 4.26
N GLU A 120 0.64 -18.62 3.74
CA GLU A 120 -0.27 -19.65 4.22
C GLU A 120 0.18 -21.04 3.76
N TYR A 121 0.84 -21.14 2.60
CA TYR A 121 1.52 -22.37 2.19
C TYR A 121 2.68 -22.72 3.13
N LEU A 122 3.51 -21.74 3.49
CA LEU A 122 4.59 -21.94 4.47
C LEU A 122 4.09 -22.36 5.86
N LYS A 123 2.81 -22.10 6.16
CA LYS A 123 2.14 -22.52 7.40
C LYS A 123 1.29 -23.78 7.23
N ASN A 124 1.30 -24.41 6.05
CA ASN A 124 0.46 -25.54 5.67
C ASN A 124 -1.06 -25.28 5.80
N ARG A 125 -1.51 -24.07 5.49
CA ARG A 125 -2.90 -23.61 5.57
C ARG A 125 -3.48 -23.07 4.26
N CYS A 126 -2.71 -23.06 3.17
CA CYS A 126 -3.24 -22.63 1.88
C CYS A 126 -4.17 -23.72 1.30
N THR A 127 -5.45 -23.39 1.11
CA THR A 127 -6.45 -24.28 0.52
C THR A 127 -6.62 -24.08 -0.99
N ASP A 128 -6.19 -22.93 -1.50
CA ASP A 128 -6.44 -22.50 -2.89
C ASP A 128 -5.25 -22.84 -3.81
N LEU A 129 -4.87 -24.13 -3.87
CA LEU A 129 -3.60 -24.59 -4.46
C LEU A 129 -3.32 -24.06 -5.88
N GLN A 130 -4.35 -23.94 -6.73
CA GLN A 130 -4.25 -23.51 -8.14
C GLN A 130 -4.82 -22.10 -8.39
N GLN A 131 -5.44 -21.46 -7.39
CA GLN A 131 -6.01 -20.12 -7.51
C GLN A 131 -5.28 -19.09 -6.63
N CYS A 132 -4.29 -19.53 -5.85
CA CYS A 132 -3.50 -18.64 -5.00
C CYS A 132 -2.70 -17.67 -5.86
N GLU A 133 -2.76 -16.37 -5.57
CA GLU A 133 -2.01 -15.35 -6.31
C GLU A 133 -0.54 -15.24 -5.87
N ASN A 134 -0.06 -16.18 -5.04
CA ASN A 134 1.30 -16.21 -4.51
C ASN A 134 1.98 -17.54 -4.83
N ILE A 135 3.31 -17.53 -4.95
CA ILE A 135 4.08 -18.73 -5.29
C ILE A 135 4.22 -19.66 -4.08
N HIS A 136 3.94 -20.95 -4.29
CA HIS A 136 4.11 -22.04 -3.33
C HIS A 136 5.54 -22.60 -3.35
N ILE A 137 6.47 -21.85 -2.76
CA ILE A 137 7.90 -22.19 -2.73
C ILE A 137 8.47 -22.00 -1.33
N CYS A 138 9.54 -22.72 -1.00
CA CYS A 138 10.28 -22.58 0.25
C CYS A 138 10.85 -21.16 0.39
N GLY A 139 10.47 -20.45 1.46
CA GLY A 139 10.99 -19.10 1.71
C GLY A 139 12.50 -19.07 1.96
N ASP A 140 13.05 -20.07 2.66
CA ASP A 140 14.49 -20.19 2.89
C ASP A 140 15.26 -20.40 1.58
N PHE A 141 14.67 -21.12 0.62
CA PHE A 141 15.27 -21.31 -0.70
C PHE A 141 15.33 -20.00 -1.49
N VAL A 142 14.25 -19.22 -1.47
CA VAL A 142 14.20 -17.89 -2.12
C VAL A 142 15.29 -16.96 -1.58
N ASN A 143 15.61 -17.05 -0.30
CA ASN A 143 16.68 -16.26 0.32
C ASN A 143 18.08 -16.88 0.17
N GLY A 144 18.22 -18.05 -0.44
CA GLY A 144 19.50 -18.76 -0.58
C GLY A 144 20.01 -19.40 0.72
N GLU A 145 19.15 -19.58 1.72
CA GLU A 145 19.49 -20.06 3.06
C GLU A 145 19.07 -21.52 3.30
N CYS A 146 18.30 -22.14 2.41
CA CYS A 146 17.86 -23.52 2.55
C CYS A 146 19.04 -24.49 2.33
N ARG A 147 19.43 -25.23 3.38
CA ARG A 147 20.51 -26.23 3.35
C ARG A 147 20.03 -27.65 3.07
N LYS A 148 18.72 -27.87 2.98
CA LYS A 148 18.13 -29.18 2.71
C LYS A 148 18.11 -29.40 1.20
N HIS A 149 18.53 -30.58 0.75
CA HIS A 149 18.23 -31.01 -0.63
C HIS A 149 16.70 -30.97 -0.85
N SER A 150 16.26 -30.71 -2.08
CA SER A 150 14.83 -30.55 -2.42
C SER A 150 13.97 -31.71 -1.91
N ALA A 151 14.47 -32.94 -1.99
CA ALA A 151 13.77 -34.14 -1.49
C ALA A 151 13.58 -34.21 0.04
N LEU A 152 14.34 -33.42 0.82
CA LEU A 152 14.29 -33.39 2.29
C LEU A 152 13.64 -32.12 2.84
N CYS A 153 13.33 -31.16 1.97
CA CYS A 153 12.63 -29.95 2.35
C CYS A 153 11.12 -30.20 2.36
N SER A 154 10.42 -29.73 3.40
CA SER A 154 8.96 -29.83 3.48
C SER A 154 8.24 -28.89 2.50
N PHE A 155 8.98 -28.04 1.80
CA PHE A 155 8.49 -27.08 0.81
C PHE A 155 9.24 -27.24 -0.49
N ARG A 156 8.57 -26.91 -1.60
CA ARG A 156 9.14 -27.04 -2.95
C ARG A 156 10.21 -25.98 -3.23
N HIS A 157 11.14 -26.29 -4.14
CA HIS A 157 12.25 -25.43 -4.54
C HIS A 157 12.11 -24.98 -6.01
N GLU A 158 13.12 -25.25 -6.85
CA GLU A 158 13.19 -24.81 -8.25
C GLU A 158 12.01 -25.34 -9.07
N GLU A 159 11.58 -26.57 -8.78
CA GLU A 159 10.44 -27.20 -9.45
C GLU A 159 9.10 -26.45 -9.24
N ALA A 160 9.00 -25.56 -8.25
CA ALA A 160 7.82 -24.72 -8.05
C ALA A 160 7.79 -23.48 -8.96
N LEU A 161 8.86 -23.21 -9.71
CA LEU A 161 8.97 -22.05 -10.61
C LEU A 161 8.59 -22.37 -12.05
N SER A 162 8.35 -23.64 -12.37
CA SER A 162 8.08 -24.13 -13.72
C SER A 162 6.83 -25.04 -13.79
N ASP A 163 5.93 -24.95 -12.82
CA ASP A 163 4.65 -25.65 -12.86
C ASP A 163 3.53 -24.75 -13.38
N ASN A 164 2.36 -25.35 -13.65
CA ASN A 164 1.20 -24.62 -14.17
C ASN A 164 0.79 -23.44 -13.27
N HIS A 165 1.01 -23.55 -11.96
CA HIS A 165 0.70 -22.48 -11.01
C HIS A 165 1.66 -21.29 -11.19
N ALA A 166 2.95 -21.55 -11.30
CA ALA A 166 3.95 -20.54 -11.63
C ALA A 166 3.67 -19.87 -12.97
N ASP A 167 3.19 -20.61 -13.98
CA ASP A 167 2.80 -20.04 -15.27
C ASP A 167 1.64 -19.04 -15.13
N GLU A 168 0.62 -19.35 -14.33
CA GLU A 168 -0.47 -18.41 -14.05
C GLU A 168 0.00 -17.16 -13.30
N ILE A 169 0.94 -17.32 -12.34
CA ILE A 169 1.57 -16.17 -11.68
C ILE A 169 2.42 -15.34 -12.66
N MET A 170 3.21 -15.96 -13.53
CA MET A 170 3.98 -15.24 -14.54
C MET A 170 3.08 -14.45 -15.48
N LYS A 171 1.95 -15.01 -15.91
CA LYS A 171 0.91 -14.30 -16.68
C LYS A 171 0.30 -13.15 -15.88
N LEU A 172 0.04 -13.34 -14.58
CA LEU A 172 -0.53 -12.32 -13.70
C LEU A 172 0.40 -11.11 -13.56
N PHE A 173 1.71 -11.34 -13.39
CA PHE A 173 2.72 -10.28 -13.19
C PHE A 173 3.44 -9.86 -14.48
N HIS A 174 3.04 -10.41 -15.64
CA HIS A 174 3.67 -10.14 -16.94
C HIS A 174 5.18 -10.39 -16.93
N ILE A 175 5.59 -11.54 -16.40
CA ILE A 175 6.97 -12.00 -16.34
C ILE A 175 7.19 -12.97 -17.51
N SER A 176 8.24 -12.74 -18.30
CA SER A 176 8.46 -13.48 -19.55
C SER A 176 9.09 -14.85 -19.37
N ASP A 177 9.82 -15.08 -18.27
CA ASP A 177 10.52 -16.35 -18.02
C ASP A 177 10.75 -16.63 -16.53
N THR A 178 11.12 -17.87 -16.25
CA THR A 178 11.35 -18.39 -14.89
C THR A 178 12.56 -17.76 -14.20
N SER A 179 13.57 -17.29 -14.95
CA SER A 179 14.74 -16.61 -14.39
C SER A 179 14.35 -15.25 -13.81
N LEU A 180 13.53 -14.49 -14.53
CA LEU A 180 12.96 -13.24 -14.04
C LEU A 180 12.01 -13.46 -12.88
N LEU A 181 11.17 -14.52 -12.92
CA LEU A 181 10.31 -14.89 -11.79
C LEU A 181 11.16 -15.09 -10.53
N LYS A 182 12.19 -15.93 -10.61
CA LYS A 182 13.11 -16.20 -9.50
C LYS A 182 13.76 -14.94 -8.95
N LYS A 183 14.23 -14.04 -9.81
CA LYS A 183 14.86 -12.76 -9.41
C LYS A 183 13.85 -11.77 -8.79
N SER A 184 12.60 -11.81 -9.24
CA SER A 184 11.52 -10.93 -8.77
C SER A 184 10.89 -11.39 -7.47
N LEU A 185 11.04 -12.68 -7.11
CA LEU A 185 10.45 -13.25 -5.90
C LEU A 185 11.07 -12.65 -4.65
N VAL A 186 10.19 -12.29 -3.71
CA VAL A 186 10.59 -11.72 -2.43
C VAL A 186 9.98 -12.50 -1.28
N TYR A 187 10.81 -12.81 -0.28
CA TYR A 187 10.39 -13.41 0.97
C TYR A 187 11.10 -12.76 2.16
N PHE A 188 10.31 -12.29 3.13
CA PHE A 188 10.82 -11.82 4.41
C PHE A 188 10.43 -12.81 5.50
N LYS A 189 11.45 -13.34 6.18
CA LYS A 189 11.20 -14.19 7.35
C LYS A 189 10.42 -13.38 8.39
N PRO A 190 9.33 -13.94 8.95
CA PRO A 190 8.70 -13.34 10.10
C PRO A 190 9.73 -13.24 11.22
N LYS A 191 9.90 -12.06 11.82
CA LYS A 191 10.73 -11.92 13.02
C LYS A 191 10.15 -12.81 14.12
N SER A 192 11.02 -13.52 14.86
CA SER A 192 10.63 -14.37 16.00
C SER A 192 9.76 -13.60 16.99
N GLU A 193 8.80 -14.27 17.63
CA GLU A 193 7.88 -13.61 18.56
C GLU A 193 8.59 -12.93 19.74
N GLU A 194 9.77 -13.41 20.12
CA GLU A 194 10.61 -12.81 21.17
C GLU A 194 11.21 -11.47 20.73
N LYS A 195 11.66 -11.34 19.47
CA LYS A 195 12.09 -10.05 18.91
C LYS A 195 10.92 -9.10 18.63
N LYS A 196 9.70 -9.62 18.42
CA LYS A 196 8.50 -8.76 18.35
C LYS A 196 8.27 -8.03 19.67
N LYS A 197 8.48 -8.67 20.84
CA LYS A 197 8.38 -7.99 22.15
C LYS A 197 9.44 -6.90 22.34
N GLN A 198 10.70 -7.16 21.96
CA GLN A 198 11.78 -6.17 22.07
C GLN A 198 11.68 -5.03 21.04
N GLU A 199 11.26 -5.30 19.80
CA GLU A 199 10.97 -4.24 18.81
C GLU A 199 9.66 -3.50 19.08
N PHE A 200 8.71 -4.07 19.82
CA PHE A 200 7.55 -3.32 20.32
C PHE A 200 7.97 -2.28 21.38
N LEU A 201 9.07 -2.54 22.09
CA LEU A 201 9.68 -1.62 23.06
C LEU A 201 10.68 -0.63 22.43
N GLN A 202 11.20 -0.90 21.23
CA GLN A 202 12.20 -0.05 20.54
C GLN A 202 11.76 0.60 19.23
N ARG A 203 10.60 0.21 18.65
CA ARG A 203 9.90 1.15 17.77
C ARG A 203 9.64 2.40 18.61
N PRO A 204 9.67 3.61 18.03
CA PRO A 204 8.99 4.70 18.70
C PRO A 204 7.58 4.16 18.94
N THR A 205 7.26 3.89 20.21
CA THR A 205 5.92 4.07 20.71
C THR A 205 5.66 5.51 20.33
N PHE A 206 5.10 5.72 19.14
CA PHE A 206 4.19 6.82 18.97
C PHE A 206 3.18 6.54 20.06
N ASN A 207 3.40 7.15 21.23
CA ASN A 207 2.37 7.37 22.21
C ASN A 207 1.38 8.20 21.42
N PHE A 208 0.50 7.51 20.70
CA PHE A 208 -0.60 8.14 20.01
C PHE A 208 -1.34 8.83 21.13
N LEU A 209 -1.37 10.15 21.08
CA LEU A 209 -2.35 10.88 21.85
C LEU A 209 -3.69 10.24 21.50
N LYS A 210 -4.54 10.07 22.52
CA LYS A 210 -5.82 9.35 22.50
C LYS A 210 -6.75 9.74 21.33
N ASP A 211 -6.42 10.83 20.62
CA ASP A 211 -7.24 11.53 19.64
C ASP A 211 -6.64 11.59 18.22
N GLU A 212 -5.67 10.74 17.87
CA GLU A 212 -4.95 10.84 16.58
C GLU A 212 -5.08 9.64 15.63
N ALA A 213 -5.71 8.54 16.05
CA ALA A 213 -5.81 7.34 15.22
C ALA A 213 -7.18 6.66 15.31
N ILE A 214 -7.68 6.20 14.16
CA ILE A 214 -8.95 5.46 14.04
C ILE A 214 -8.75 3.99 14.45
N CYS A 215 -9.66 3.46 15.28
CA CYS A 215 -9.67 2.06 15.69
C CYS A 215 -10.12 1.15 14.55
N VAL A 216 -9.16 0.45 13.92
CA VAL A 216 -9.44 -0.51 12.84
C VAL A 216 -10.43 -1.59 13.28
N LYS A 217 -10.27 -2.12 14.50
CA LYS A 217 -11.17 -3.15 15.05
C LYS A 217 -12.63 -2.67 15.16
N TYR A 218 -12.85 -1.39 15.44
CA TYR A 218 -14.20 -0.85 15.55
C TYR A 218 -14.85 -0.70 14.18
N VAL A 219 -14.07 -0.26 13.19
CA VAL A 219 -14.51 -0.23 11.78
C VAL A 219 -14.90 -1.67 11.34
N ASP A 220 -14.10 -2.68 11.70
CA ASP A 220 -14.29 -4.12 11.40
C ASP A 220 -15.41 -4.80 12.22
N ASP A 221 -16.05 -4.09 13.16
CA ASP A 221 -17.05 -4.65 14.08
C ASP A 221 -16.54 -5.79 14.99
N VAL A 222 -15.26 -5.73 15.37
CA VAL A 222 -14.60 -6.69 16.26
C VAL A 222 -13.92 -6.03 17.46
N CYS A 223 -14.21 -4.75 17.72
CA CYS A 223 -13.71 -4.05 18.89
C CYS A 223 -14.58 -4.37 20.11
N ASP A 224 -13.94 -4.94 21.13
CA ASP A 224 -14.53 -5.31 22.42
C ASP A 224 -14.43 -4.22 23.48
N LYS A 225 -13.69 -3.14 23.17
CA LYS A 225 -13.36 -2.08 24.13
C LYS A 225 -14.29 -0.87 24.07
N ASP A 226 -15.16 -0.79 23.06
CA ASP A 226 -16.08 0.32 22.78
C ASP A 226 -15.64 1.69 23.38
N GLU A 227 -16.26 2.16 24.46
CA GLU A 227 -15.98 3.45 25.11
C GLU A 227 -14.63 3.52 25.88
N THR A 228 -14.06 2.38 26.25
CA THR A 228 -12.74 2.28 26.90
C THR A 228 -11.59 2.22 25.90
N CYS A 229 -11.89 2.21 24.60
CA CYS A 229 -10.88 2.17 23.56
C CYS A 229 -10.06 3.47 23.54
N SER A 230 -8.73 3.33 23.49
CA SER A 230 -7.80 4.47 23.42
C SER A 230 -7.67 5.07 22.00
N LEU A 231 -8.50 4.65 21.06
CA LEU A 231 -8.49 5.02 19.65
C LEU A 231 -9.87 5.56 19.23
N LEU A 232 -9.92 6.35 18.17
CA LEU A 232 -11.15 6.99 17.69
C LEU A 232 -12.11 5.97 17.05
N HIS A 233 -13.40 6.04 17.41
CA HIS A 233 -14.50 5.22 16.88
C HIS A 233 -15.44 6.09 16.03
N PRO A 234 -15.24 6.22 14.70
CA PRO A 234 -16.11 7.02 13.83
C PRO A 234 -17.52 6.44 13.82
N LYS A 235 -18.55 7.23 14.15
CA LYS A 235 -19.93 6.73 14.31
C LYS A 235 -20.47 5.93 13.11
N ASN A 236 -20.02 6.23 11.89
CA ASN A 236 -20.42 5.52 10.67
C ASN A 236 -19.50 4.35 10.30
N ARG A 237 -18.57 3.95 11.18
CA ARG A 237 -17.56 2.91 10.94
C ARG A 237 -16.81 3.15 9.63
N THR A 238 -16.43 4.40 9.39
CA THR A 238 -15.68 4.80 8.20
C THR A 238 -14.17 4.64 8.43
N PRO A 239 -13.39 4.30 7.40
CA PRO A 239 -11.93 4.23 7.49
C PRO A 239 -11.25 5.61 7.45
N TYR A 240 -12.03 6.70 7.46
CA TYR A 240 -11.57 8.08 7.43
C TYR A 240 -12.35 8.91 8.45
N LEU A 241 -11.76 10.03 8.87
CA LEU A 241 -12.38 10.99 9.77
C LEU A 241 -11.81 12.40 9.55
N TRP A 242 -12.68 13.36 9.24
CA TRP A 242 -12.31 14.77 9.15
C TRP A 242 -12.41 15.49 10.49
N GLN A 243 -11.40 16.31 10.78
CA GLN A 243 -11.32 17.14 11.98
C GLN A 243 -10.96 18.59 11.63
N TYR A 244 -11.40 19.52 12.46
CA TYR A 244 -11.00 20.92 12.40
C TYR A 244 -10.52 21.42 13.76
N LYS A 245 -9.70 22.47 13.75
CA LYS A 245 -9.20 23.15 14.94
C LYS A 245 -9.22 24.65 14.70
N LYS A 246 -9.82 25.39 15.64
CA LYS A 246 -9.88 26.86 15.58
C LYS A 246 -8.52 27.45 15.99
N PRO A 247 -8.19 28.70 15.60
CA PRO A 247 -6.92 29.33 15.94
C PRO A 247 -6.64 29.39 17.46
N ASP A 248 -7.69 29.63 18.25
CA ASP A 248 -7.60 29.78 19.71
C ASP A 248 -7.76 28.45 20.47
N GLU A 249 -7.92 27.33 19.76
CA GLU A 249 -8.17 26.02 20.36
C GLU A 249 -6.98 25.07 20.19
N THR A 250 -6.69 24.31 21.25
CA THR A 250 -5.61 23.33 21.25
C THR A 250 -6.08 21.93 20.84
N SER A 251 -7.39 21.66 20.91
CA SER A 251 -7.98 20.34 20.64
C SER A 251 -8.68 20.27 19.29
N TRP A 252 -8.54 19.11 18.63
CA TRP A 252 -9.23 18.81 17.37
C TRP A 252 -10.70 18.47 17.61
N LYS A 253 -11.58 19.05 16.81
CA LYS A 253 -13.04 18.81 16.82
C LYS A 253 -13.46 18.01 15.59
N LEU A 254 -14.47 17.15 15.77
CA LEU A 254 -15.05 16.39 14.66
C LEU A 254 -16.01 17.26 13.85
N PHE A 255 -15.93 17.15 12.53
CA PHE A 255 -17.06 17.58 11.70
C PHE A 255 -18.28 16.70 11.98
N PRO A 256 -19.50 17.25 11.91
CA PRO A 256 -20.73 16.47 11.90
C PRO A 256 -20.66 15.30 10.90
N ASN A 257 -21.24 14.15 11.22
CA ASN A 257 -21.06 12.92 10.42
C ASN A 257 -21.48 13.07 8.96
N ASN A 258 -22.58 13.79 8.70
CA ASN A 258 -23.04 14.10 7.35
C ASN A 258 -21.97 14.90 6.59
N LEU A 259 -21.43 15.94 7.22
CA LEU A 259 -20.35 16.74 6.64
C LEU A 259 -19.07 15.92 6.46
N ASN A 260 -18.75 15.01 7.37
CA ASN A 260 -17.60 14.11 7.24
C ASN A 260 -17.67 13.28 5.94
N VAL A 261 -18.86 12.78 5.61
CA VAL A 261 -19.10 12.02 4.37
C VAL A 261 -19.06 12.92 3.13
N GLU A 262 -19.69 14.10 3.18
CA GLU A 262 -19.72 15.02 2.03
C GLU A 262 -18.34 15.63 1.72
N ILE A 263 -17.57 16.00 2.75
CA ILE A 263 -16.19 16.48 2.61
C ILE A 263 -15.31 15.39 2.00
N GLU A 264 -15.42 14.14 2.49
CA GLU A 264 -14.66 13.02 1.93
C GLU A 264 -15.01 12.78 0.45
N LYS A 265 -16.30 12.82 0.08
CA LYS A 265 -16.73 12.68 -1.32
C LYS A 265 -16.10 13.73 -2.22
N ALA A 266 -16.03 14.97 -1.75
CA ALA A 266 -15.42 16.07 -2.49
C ALA A 266 -13.89 15.93 -2.58
N PHE A 267 -13.24 15.54 -1.47
CA PHE A 267 -11.80 15.29 -1.45
C PHE A 267 -11.37 14.14 -2.38
N CYS A 268 -12.19 13.10 -2.49
CA CYS A 268 -11.92 11.95 -3.38
C CYS A 268 -12.25 12.22 -4.86
N ASP A 269 -12.75 13.40 -5.21
CA ASP A 269 -13.03 13.78 -6.59
C ASP A 269 -11.85 14.53 -7.20
N PRO A 270 -11.11 13.93 -8.17
CA PRO A 270 -9.97 14.61 -8.79
C PRO A 270 -10.39 15.87 -9.58
N MET A 271 -11.66 16.00 -9.95
CA MET A 271 -12.19 17.19 -10.63
C MET A 271 -12.68 18.27 -9.65
N GLN A 272 -12.63 18.01 -8.35
CA GLN A 272 -13.12 18.93 -7.32
C GLN A 272 -11.96 19.39 -6.42
N SER A 273 -11.57 20.65 -6.57
CA SER A 273 -10.54 21.28 -5.72
C SER A 273 -11.12 21.94 -4.46
N ARG A 274 -12.45 21.92 -4.28
CA ARG A 274 -13.15 22.63 -3.21
C ARG A 274 -14.48 22.00 -2.82
N TYR A 275 -14.75 21.97 -1.52
CA TYR A 275 -16.06 21.70 -0.94
C TYR A 275 -16.66 22.98 -0.35
N ASP A 276 -17.87 23.34 -0.77
CA ASP A 276 -18.63 24.47 -0.25
C ASP A 276 -19.73 23.99 0.71
N PHE A 277 -19.83 24.62 1.88
CA PHE A 277 -20.89 24.30 2.83
C PHE A 277 -22.20 24.99 2.44
N ALA A 278 -23.30 24.54 3.02
CA ALA A 278 -24.64 25.07 2.73
C ALA A 278 -24.80 26.57 3.06
N ASP A 279 -24.00 27.10 3.98
CA ASP A 279 -23.97 28.53 4.33
C ASP A 279 -23.32 29.41 3.24
N LYS A 280 -22.64 28.80 2.25
CA LYS A 280 -21.87 29.43 1.17
C LYS A 280 -20.74 30.38 1.62
N ALA A 281 -20.57 30.59 2.91
CA ALA A 281 -19.51 31.39 3.51
C ALA A 281 -18.35 30.50 3.95
N SER A 282 -18.64 29.27 4.35
CA SER A 282 -17.64 28.27 4.72
C SER A 282 -17.24 27.44 3.49
N TYR A 283 -15.97 27.03 3.44
CA TYR A 283 -15.44 26.14 2.41
C TYR A 283 -14.18 25.40 2.89
N ILE A 284 -13.86 24.29 2.22
CA ILE A 284 -12.57 23.60 2.31
C ILE A 284 -12.00 23.51 0.91
N THR A 285 -10.74 23.86 0.74
CA THR A 285 -9.99 23.66 -0.51
C THR A 285 -8.95 22.58 -0.33
N PHE A 286 -8.75 21.81 -1.39
CA PHE A 286 -7.78 20.74 -1.49
C PHE A 286 -6.87 21.09 -2.65
N ASP A 287 -5.64 21.52 -2.39
CA ASP A 287 -4.70 21.87 -3.46
C ASP A 287 -3.90 20.66 -3.97
N GLU A 288 -3.35 20.78 -5.19
CA GLU A 288 -2.53 19.74 -5.83
C GLU A 288 -1.23 19.43 -5.06
N SER A 289 -0.80 20.34 -4.18
CA SER A 289 0.36 20.17 -3.29
C SER A 289 0.02 19.57 -1.92
N SER A 290 -1.21 19.04 -1.76
CA SER A 290 -1.74 18.49 -0.50
C SER A 290 -1.91 19.49 0.64
N LYS A 291 -1.93 20.80 0.35
CA LYS A 291 -2.29 21.82 1.32
C LYS A 291 -3.81 21.93 1.41
N ILE A 292 -4.33 21.84 2.63
CA ILE A 292 -5.75 22.03 2.91
C ILE A 292 -5.92 23.41 3.55
N THR A 293 -6.78 24.25 2.97
CA THR A 293 -7.18 25.52 3.60
C THR A 293 -8.69 25.57 3.76
N ALA A 294 -9.18 26.11 4.87
CA ALA A 294 -10.59 26.08 5.18
C ALA A 294 -11.07 27.32 5.95
N ILE A 295 -12.25 27.78 5.58
CA ILE A 295 -13.08 28.69 6.37
C ILE A 295 -14.26 27.87 6.89
N TYR A 296 -14.45 27.86 8.20
CA TYR A 296 -15.58 27.16 8.82
C TYR A 296 -16.07 27.94 10.02
N ILE A 297 -17.38 28.24 10.04
CA ILE A 297 -18.00 29.09 11.08
C ILE A 297 -17.39 30.51 11.03
N ASN A 298 -17.29 31.08 9.81
CA ASN A 298 -16.83 32.45 9.55
C ASN A 298 -15.40 32.80 10.03
N GLN A 299 -14.52 31.80 10.10
CA GLN A 299 -13.13 31.99 10.52
C GLN A 299 -12.23 30.98 9.83
N ASN A 300 -10.93 31.31 9.74
CA ASN A 300 -9.92 30.38 9.29
C ASN A 300 -9.77 29.26 10.32
N VAL A 301 -9.82 28.01 9.87
CA VAL A 301 -9.60 26.84 10.71
C VAL A 301 -8.51 25.96 10.11
N GLU A 302 -7.74 25.29 10.96
CA GLU A 302 -6.92 24.17 10.54
C GLU A 302 -7.83 22.96 10.31
N VAL A 303 -7.62 22.22 9.22
CA VAL A 303 -8.37 21.00 8.92
C VAL A 303 -7.38 19.87 8.67
N ARG A 304 -7.69 18.69 9.21
CA ARG A 304 -6.95 17.47 8.92
C ARG A 304 -7.89 16.31 8.59
N ARG A 305 -7.42 15.45 7.70
CA ARG A 305 -8.03 14.16 7.40
C ARG A 305 -7.24 13.07 8.12
N LEU A 306 -7.89 12.34 9.01
CA LEU A 306 -7.38 11.09 9.57
C LEU A 306 -7.85 9.92 8.72
N SER A 307 -7.01 8.90 8.63
CA SER A 307 -7.36 7.63 7.97
C SER A 307 -6.91 6.48 8.83
N THR A 308 -7.66 5.37 8.81
CA THR A 308 -7.15 4.09 9.28
C THR A 308 -5.85 3.82 8.55
N ARG A 309 -4.82 3.36 9.26
CA ARG A 309 -3.58 2.93 8.62
C ARG A 309 -3.92 1.95 7.50
N THR A 310 -3.40 2.21 6.31
CA THR A 310 -3.45 1.25 5.21
C THR A 310 -3.05 -0.13 5.71
N SER A 311 -3.78 -1.18 5.34
CA SER A 311 -3.41 -2.60 5.54
C SER A 311 -1.96 -2.91 5.11
N LEU A 312 -1.37 -2.08 4.24
CA LEU A 312 0.05 -2.03 3.90
C LEU A 312 1.02 -1.87 5.09
N CYS A 313 0.56 -1.34 6.24
CA CYS A 313 1.36 -1.11 7.45
C CYS A 313 0.88 -1.90 8.67
N MET A 314 -0.16 -2.73 8.51
CA MET A 314 -0.75 -3.54 9.57
C MET A 314 -0.46 -5.03 9.34
N PRO A 315 -0.44 -5.87 10.39
CA PRO A 315 -0.30 -7.32 10.23
C PRO A 315 -1.40 -7.89 9.32
N LYS A 316 -1.09 -8.95 8.56
CA LYS A 316 -2.07 -9.66 7.70
C LYS A 316 -3.33 -10.01 8.50
N GLY A 317 -4.48 -9.49 8.04
CA GLY A 317 -5.80 -9.70 8.66
C GLY A 317 -6.67 -8.44 8.82
N SER A 318 -6.14 -7.24 8.56
CA SER A 318 -6.91 -5.98 8.62
C SER A 318 -7.54 -5.61 7.27
N SER A 319 -8.85 -5.37 7.25
CA SER A 319 -9.71 -5.26 6.05
C SER A 319 -9.73 -3.87 5.38
N TYR A 320 -9.06 -2.87 5.95
CA TYR A 320 -9.19 -1.48 5.50
C TYR A 320 -7.92 -0.88 4.90
N THR A 321 -8.17 -0.11 3.86
CA THR A 321 -7.20 0.65 3.07
C THR A 321 -8.02 1.80 2.48
N THR A 322 -7.65 3.02 2.84
CA THR A 322 -8.12 4.25 2.19
C THR A 322 -7.32 4.49 0.93
#